data_AF-A0A0L0T866-F1
#
_entry.id   AF-A0A0L0T866-F1
#
_cell.length_a   1.000
_cell.length_b   1.000
_cell.length_c   1.000
_cell.angle_alpha   90.00
_cell.angle_beta   90.00
_cell.angle_gamma   90.00
#
_symmetry.space_group_name_H-M   'P 1'
#
loop_
_entity.id
_entity.type
_entity.pdbx_description
1 polymer ?
#
loop_
_entity_poly.entity_id
_entity_poly.type
_entity_poly.pdbx_seq_one_letter_code
_entity_poly.pdbx_strand_id
1 'polypeptide(L)'
;MVDLPTTNGAWAQGEGIDLVKDLNPWLVDMNQVQLHPTGFIDPANPAAPTKFLAPEALRGHGGILLAQGTGRRFTNELSTRAAVTHDIQTLSHHPDDELNAEDASAPLPRSGAFLCHRHHQPKSNRQTWPLA
;
A
#
# COMPACT_ATOMS: atom_id res chain seq x y z
N MET A 1 5.59 3.17 13.67
CA MET A 1 4.52 3.47 12.70
C MET A 1 4.36 4.99 12.61
N VAL A 2 5.44 5.71 12.29
CA VAL A 2 5.44 7.19 12.34
C VAL A 2 5.57 7.81 10.94
N ASP A 3 5.96 7.05 9.92
CA ASP A 3 6.30 7.60 8.59
C ASP A 3 5.45 7.03 7.42
N LEU A 4 4.23 6.55 7.69
CA LEU A 4 3.33 6.07 6.63
C LEU A 4 2.34 7.16 6.21
N PRO A 5 2.09 7.34 4.91
CA PRO A 5 1.07 8.28 4.44
C PRO A 5 -0.35 7.77 4.79
N THR A 6 -1.30 8.70 4.84
CA THR A 6 -2.69 8.42 5.21
C THR A 6 -3.66 8.66 4.05
N THR A 7 -4.77 7.93 4.01
CA THR A 7 -5.90 8.24 3.11
C THR A 7 -6.94 9.14 3.77
N ASN A 8 -6.77 9.43 5.07
CA ASN A 8 -7.68 10.26 5.82
C ASN A 8 -7.50 11.74 5.47
N GLY A 9 -8.58 12.51 5.52
CA GLY A 9 -8.52 13.97 5.43
C GLY A 9 -7.91 14.59 6.69
N ALA A 10 -7.46 15.84 6.56
CA ALA A 10 -6.81 16.58 7.65
C ALA A 10 -7.68 16.77 8.91
N TRP A 11 -9.01 16.61 8.78
CA TRP A 11 -9.99 16.70 9.86
C TRP A 11 -10.10 15.43 10.72
N ALA A 12 -9.57 14.28 10.26
CA ALA A 12 -9.69 13.01 10.98
C ALA A 12 -8.59 12.87 12.06
N GLN A 13 -8.54 13.83 13.00
CA GLN A 13 -7.51 13.92 14.03
C GLN A 13 -7.83 13.15 15.31
N GLY A 14 -9.09 12.71 15.46
CA GLY A 14 -9.52 11.94 16.65
C GLY A 14 -10.02 12.79 17.81
N GLU A 15 -10.36 14.07 17.58
CA GLU A 15 -10.81 15.01 18.63
C GLU A 15 -11.98 14.47 19.48
N GLY A 16 -12.90 13.72 18.88
CA GLY A 16 -14.00 13.08 19.61
C GLY A 16 -13.54 11.96 20.55
N ILE A 17 -12.49 11.24 20.18
CA ILE A 17 -11.86 10.24 21.06
C ILE A 17 -11.13 10.96 22.19
N ASP A 18 -10.42 12.05 21.87
CA ASP A 18 -9.70 12.86 22.87
C ASP A 18 -10.66 13.47 23.90
N LEU A 19 -11.82 13.96 23.48
CA LEU A 19 -12.83 14.53 24.38
C LEU A 19 -13.32 13.51 25.42
N VAL A 20 -13.44 12.25 25.04
CA VAL A 20 -13.94 11.21 25.95
C VAL A 20 -12.83 10.56 26.76
N LYS A 21 -11.56 10.59 26.33
CA LYS A 21 -10.43 9.90 27.01
C LYS A 21 -10.38 10.15 28.52
N ASP A 22 -10.65 11.37 28.97
CA ASP A 22 -10.58 11.76 30.38
C ASP A 22 -11.81 11.32 31.21
N LEU A 23 -12.90 10.91 30.55
CA LEU A 23 -14.16 10.49 31.19
C LEU A 23 -14.20 9.00 31.55
N ASN A 24 -13.04 8.35 31.61
CA ASN A 24 -12.87 6.90 31.82
C ASN A 24 -13.68 5.99 30.86
N PRO A 25 -13.66 6.23 29.53
CA PRO A 25 -14.25 5.34 28.56
C PRO A 25 -13.38 4.09 28.42
N TRP A 26 -14.03 2.94 28.29
CA TRP A 26 -13.38 1.70 27.87
C TRP A 26 -13.07 1.81 26.37
N LEU A 27 -11.97 2.49 26.02
CA LEU A 27 -11.44 2.47 24.67
C LEU A 27 -10.85 1.09 24.41
N VAL A 28 -11.38 0.39 23.41
CA VAL A 28 -10.96 -0.97 23.04
C VAL A 28 -10.28 -0.89 21.67
N ASP A 29 -9.21 -1.68 21.49
CA ASP A 29 -8.52 -1.89 20.22
C ASP A 29 -7.95 -0.64 19.53
N MET A 30 -7.62 0.40 20.31
CA MET A 30 -7.00 1.64 19.79
C MET A 30 -5.63 1.43 19.11
N ASN A 31 -5.02 0.26 19.28
CA ASN A 31 -3.79 -0.13 18.61
C ASN A 31 -4.01 -0.86 17.26
N GLN A 32 -5.25 -1.20 16.90
CA GLN A 32 -5.59 -1.92 15.67
C GLN A 32 -5.84 -0.95 14.50
N VAL A 33 -4.76 -0.41 13.94
CA VAL A 33 -4.84 0.53 12.81
C VAL A 33 -4.75 -0.23 11.48
N GLN A 34 -5.80 -0.16 10.67
CA GLN A 34 -5.80 -0.77 9.34
C GLN A 34 -5.01 0.09 8.34
N LEU A 35 -3.98 -0.50 7.75
CA LEU A 35 -3.31 0.05 6.58
C LEU A 35 -4.03 -0.43 5.31
N HIS A 36 -4.30 0.49 4.38
CA HIS A 36 -4.81 0.12 3.06
C HIS A 36 -3.63 -0.18 2.13
N PRO A 37 -3.59 -1.36 1.48
CA PRO A 37 -2.42 -1.78 0.68
C PRO A 37 -2.25 -0.95 -0.60
N THR A 38 -3.31 -0.30 -1.09
CA THR A 38 -3.28 0.44 -2.36
C THR A 38 -3.72 1.89 -2.17
N GLY A 39 -2.75 2.79 -2.06
CA GLY A 39 -2.91 4.25 -2.18
C GLY A 39 -2.18 4.74 -3.43
N PHE A 40 -2.78 5.65 -4.18
CA PHE A 40 -2.15 6.25 -5.35
C PHE A 40 -1.05 7.22 -4.95
N ILE A 41 0.11 7.07 -5.59
CA ILE A 41 1.20 8.03 -5.54
C ILE A 41 0.98 9.01 -6.69
N ASP A 42 0.77 10.29 -6.37
CA ASP A 42 0.74 11.35 -7.37
C ASP A 42 2.18 11.57 -7.91
N PRO A 43 2.44 11.41 -9.21
CA PRO A 43 3.76 11.67 -9.79
C PRO A 43 4.23 13.12 -9.62
N ALA A 44 3.31 14.08 -9.53
CA ALA A 44 3.65 15.49 -9.32
C ALA A 44 4.00 15.80 -7.85
N ASN A 45 3.47 15.01 -6.91
CA ASN A 45 3.77 15.15 -5.48
C ASN A 45 3.87 13.78 -4.77
N PRO A 46 4.95 13.02 -5.02
CA PRO A 46 5.09 11.66 -4.51
C PRO A 46 5.28 11.59 -3.00
N ALA A 47 5.76 12.66 -2.36
CA ALA A 47 5.95 12.73 -0.91
C ALA A 47 4.72 13.28 -0.15
N ALA A 48 3.59 13.53 -0.83
CA ALA A 48 2.39 14.05 -0.17
C ALA A 48 1.96 13.16 1.01
N PRO A 49 1.68 13.72 2.21
CA PRO A 49 1.32 12.93 3.38
C PRO A 49 -0.06 12.26 3.25
N THR A 50 -0.95 12.87 2.47
CA THR A 50 -2.27 12.33 2.15
C THR A 50 -2.26 11.71 0.75
N LYS A 51 -2.81 10.50 0.60
CA LYS A 51 -2.88 9.77 -0.66
C LYS A 51 -4.32 9.49 -1.05
N PHE A 52 -4.59 9.51 -2.36
CA PHE A 52 -5.87 9.06 -2.87
C PHE A 52 -5.98 7.54 -2.75
N LEU A 53 -7.08 7.07 -2.18
CA LEU A 53 -7.31 5.64 -2.04
C LEU A 53 -7.57 5.03 -3.42
N ALA A 54 -6.78 4.03 -3.80
CA ALA A 54 -7.08 3.21 -4.96
C ALA A 54 -8.12 2.17 -4.55
N PRO A 55 -9.33 2.18 -5.13
CA PRO A 55 -10.41 1.30 -4.70
C PRO A 55 -9.99 -0.17 -4.70
N GLU A 56 -10.33 -0.91 -3.65
CA GLU A 56 -10.19 -2.37 -3.56
C GLU A 56 -10.79 -3.07 -4.79
N ALA A 57 -11.88 -2.51 -5.31
CA ALA A 57 -12.54 -2.97 -6.51
C ALA A 57 -11.60 -3.10 -7.70
N LEU A 58 -10.55 -2.28 -7.80
CA LEU A 58 -9.58 -2.39 -8.89
C LEU A 58 -8.83 -3.74 -8.86
N ARG A 59 -8.47 -4.24 -7.66
CA ARG A 59 -7.92 -5.59 -7.49
C ARG A 59 -9.02 -6.65 -7.69
N GLY A 60 -10.22 -6.40 -7.16
CA GLY A 60 -11.40 -7.27 -7.34
C GLY A 60 -11.80 -7.53 -8.80
N HIS A 61 -11.64 -6.55 -9.68
CA HIS A 61 -11.97 -6.65 -11.11
C HIS A 61 -10.79 -7.17 -11.96
N GLY A 62 -9.73 -7.69 -11.34
CA GLY A 62 -8.62 -8.36 -12.01
C GLY A 62 -7.36 -7.52 -12.18
N GLY A 63 -7.25 -6.39 -11.48
CA GLY A 63 -5.99 -5.67 -11.34
C GLY A 63 -4.98 -6.49 -10.54
N ILE A 64 -3.73 -6.50 -11.01
CA ILE A 64 -2.64 -7.27 -10.42
C ILE A 64 -1.59 -6.33 -9.82
N LEU A 65 -0.91 -6.80 -8.76
CA LEU A 65 0.18 -6.07 -8.13
C LEU A 65 1.52 -6.59 -8.63
N LEU A 66 2.36 -5.67 -9.11
CA LEU A 66 3.69 -5.97 -9.61
C LEU A 66 4.75 -5.34 -8.72
N ALA A 67 5.81 -6.09 -8.43
CA ALA A 67 6.96 -5.60 -7.68
C ALA A 67 7.76 -4.62 -8.54
N GLN A 68 8.10 -3.45 -7.97
CA GLN A 68 9.01 -2.51 -8.62
C GLN A 68 10.37 -3.16 -8.90
N GLY A 69 10.99 -2.78 -10.02
CA GLY A 69 12.24 -3.36 -10.51
C GLY A 69 12.07 -4.67 -11.30
N THR A 70 11.36 -5.67 -10.76
CA THR A 70 11.21 -6.98 -11.43
C THR A 70 10.00 -7.07 -12.36
N GLY A 71 8.95 -6.29 -12.10
CA GLY A 71 7.69 -6.35 -12.84
C GLY A 71 6.92 -7.68 -12.67
N ARG A 72 7.28 -8.49 -11.66
CA ARG A 72 6.64 -9.79 -11.40
C ARG A 72 5.53 -9.66 -10.36
N ARG A 73 4.51 -10.51 -10.49
CA ARG A 73 3.51 -10.72 -9.44
C ARG A 73 4.17 -11.37 -8.23
N PHE A 74 3.78 -10.93 -7.04
CA PHE A 74 4.44 -11.32 -5.80
C PHE A 74 3.49 -11.71 -4.65
N THR A 75 2.20 -11.40 -4.77
CA THR A 75 1.20 -11.68 -3.73
C THR A 75 -0.13 -12.09 -4.36
N ASN A 76 -1.04 -12.65 -3.55
CA ASN A 76 -2.43 -12.81 -3.89
C ASN A 76 -3.21 -11.52 -3.57
N GLU A 77 -3.60 -10.80 -4.61
CA GLU A 77 -4.20 -9.47 -4.55
C GLU A 77 -5.59 -9.43 -3.88
N LEU A 78 -6.23 -10.58 -3.65
CA LEU A 78 -7.55 -10.69 -3.00
C LEU A 78 -7.49 -11.18 -1.55
N SER A 79 -6.29 -11.28 -0.97
CA SER A 79 -6.12 -11.61 0.46
C SER A 79 -6.58 -10.47 1.36
N THR A 80 -6.53 -10.67 2.68
CA THR A 80 -6.86 -9.61 3.64
C THR A 80 -5.90 -8.42 3.46
N ARG A 81 -6.38 -7.20 3.77
CA ARG A 81 -5.54 -5.98 3.68
C ARG A 81 -4.24 -6.12 4.47
N ALA A 82 -4.30 -6.70 5.66
CA ALA A 82 -3.13 -6.96 6.48
C ALA A 82 -2.10 -7.86 5.79
N ALA A 83 -2.54 -8.95 5.14
CA ALA A 83 -1.65 -9.85 4.42
C ALA A 83 -1.01 -9.17 3.20
N VAL A 84 -1.81 -8.48 2.38
CA VAL A 84 -1.29 -7.77 1.19
C VAL A 84 -0.33 -6.65 1.59
N THR A 85 -0.64 -5.88 2.64
CA THR A 85 0.26 -4.85 3.16
C THR A 85 1.57 -5.45 3.69
N HIS A 86 1.51 -6.58 4.38
CA HIS A 86 2.70 -7.28 4.87
C HIS A 86 3.61 -7.74 3.72
N ASP A 87 3.04 -8.32 2.67
CA ASP A 87 3.80 -8.75 1.49
C ASP A 87 4.48 -7.57 0.79
N ILE A 88 3.78 -6.43 0.66
CA ILE A 88 4.34 -5.19 0.09
C ILE A 88 5.51 -4.66 0.93
N GLN A 89 5.35 -4.63 2.26
CA GLN A 89 6.40 -4.13 3.16
C GLN A 89 7.63 -5.04 3.15
N THR A 90 7.43 -6.36 3.09
CA THR A 90 8.53 -7.34 3.05
C THR A 90 9.39 -7.19 1.79
N LEU A 91 8.77 -6.86 0.65
CA LEU A 91 9.52 -6.58 -0.59
C LEU A 91 10.35 -5.30 -0.53
N SER A 92 9.89 -4.31 0.24
CA SER A 92 10.51 -2.98 0.33
C SER A 92 11.71 -2.92 1.31
N HIS A 93 12.00 -3.98 2.06
CA HIS A 93 13.11 -4.04 3.03
C HIS A 93 14.34 -4.81 2.48
N HIS A 94 14.55 -4.80 1.17
CA HIS A 94 15.73 -5.40 0.57
C HIS A 94 16.97 -4.52 0.85
N PRO A 95 18.14 -5.07 1.23
CA PRO A 95 19.31 -4.34 1.77
C PRO A 95 19.99 -3.27 0.87
N ASP A 96 19.41 -2.94 -0.29
CA ASP A 96 19.97 -1.96 -1.24
C ASP A 96 19.22 -0.61 -1.24
N ASP A 97 18.21 -0.43 -0.36
CA ASP A 97 17.36 0.77 -0.28
C ASP A 97 17.87 1.83 0.75
N GLU A 98 19.16 2.20 0.70
CA GLU A 98 19.60 3.47 1.33
C GLU A 98 19.13 4.65 0.47
N LEU A 99 18.08 5.34 0.95
CA LEU A 99 17.53 6.57 0.40
C LEU A 99 18.55 7.73 0.51
N ASN A 100 19.31 8.00 -0.55
CA ASN A 100 20.08 9.24 -0.67
C ASN A 100 19.13 10.38 -1.07
N ALA A 101 18.93 11.34 -0.16
CA ALA A 101 17.94 12.41 -0.23
C ALA A 101 18.22 13.52 -1.29
N GLU A 102 19.17 13.34 -2.19
CA GLU A 102 19.68 14.41 -3.08
C GLU A 102 19.31 14.25 -4.57
N ASP A 103 18.48 13.26 -4.96
CA ASP A 103 18.14 13.05 -6.37
C ASP A 103 16.63 13.20 -6.66
N ALA A 104 16.20 14.45 -6.87
CA ALA A 104 14.86 14.80 -7.36
C ALA A 104 14.65 14.45 -8.86
N SER A 105 15.59 13.74 -9.50
CA SER A 105 15.45 13.16 -10.84
C SER A 105 15.41 11.63 -10.85
N ALA A 106 15.49 10.99 -9.67
CA ALA A 106 15.48 9.54 -9.54
C ALA A 106 14.10 8.95 -9.91
N PRO A 107 14.06 7.79 -10.61
CA PRO A 107 12.82 7.08 -10.85
C PRO A 107 12.14 6.76 -9.52
N LEU A 108 10.80 6.84 -9.51
CA LEU A 108 9.89 6.63 -8.37
C LEU A 108 10.45 5.65 -7.32
N PRO A 109 10.24 5.93 -6.01
CA PRO A 109 10.86 5.17 -4.91
C PRO A 109 10.76 3.68 -5.17
N ARG A 110 11.90 2.97 -5.11
CA ARG A 110 12.05 1.56 -5.50
C ARG A 110 11.14 0.60 -4.71
N SER A 111 10.58 1.08 -3.60
CA SER A 111 9.61 0.43 -2.74
C SER A 111 8.17 0.80 -3.10
N GLY A 112 7.42 -0.14 -3.68
CA GLY A 112 6.00 0.02 -3.98
C GLY A 112 5.44 -1.01 -4.97
N ALA A 113 4.11 -1.15 -4.98
CA ALA A 113 3.40 -2.07 -5.85
C ALA A 113 2.51 -1.30 -6.83
N PHE A 114 2.71 -1.52 -8.13
CA PHE A 114 1.88 -0.90 -9.17
C PHE A 114 0.71 -1.81 -9.53
N LEU A 115 -0.47 -1.20 -9.65
CA LEU A 115 -1.67 -1.84 -10.19
C LEU A 115 -1.67 -1.71 -11.71
N CYS A 116 -1.50 -2.83 -12.43
CA CYS A 116 -1.56 -2.84 -13.88
C CYS A 116 -2.95 -3.26 -14.38
N HIS A 117 -3.57 -2.44 -15.25
CA HIS A 117 -4.80 -2.79 -15.96
C HIS A 117 -4.45 -3.64 -17.18
N ARG A 118 -5.08 -4.81 -17.33
CA ARG A 118 -4.78 -5.75 -18.41
C ARG A 118 -5.13 -5.16 -19.78
N HIS A 119 -4.15 -4.67 -20.53
CA HIS A 119 -4.22 -4.72 -22.00
C HIS A 119 -4.04 -6.18 -22.44
N HIS A 120 -4.88 -6.61 -23.37
CA HIS A 120 -5.03 -7.97 -23.88
C HIS A 120 -3.67 -8.69 -24.07
N GLN A 121 -3.33 -9.61 -23.17
CA GLN A 121 -2.16 -10.48 -23.30
C GLN A 121 -2.53 -11.69 -24.18
N PRO A 122 -1.79 -11.98 -25.27
CA PRO A 122 -2.00 -13.20 -26.04
C PRO A 122 -1.69 -14.42 -25.17
N LYS A 123 -2.53 -15.46 -25.32
CA LYS A 123 -2.47 -16.69 -24.55
C LYS A 123 -1.20 -17.49 -24.88
N SER A 124 -0.13 -17.35 -24.12
CA SER A 124 0.85 -18.42 -23.97
C SER A 124 1.49 -18.37 -22.57
N ASN A 125 1.62 -19.57 -21.99
CA ASN A 125 2.22 -19.88 -20.69
C ASN A 125 1.41 -19.64 -19.40
N ARG A 126 0.55 -20.62 -19.08
CA ARG A 126 0.06 -20.89 -17.73
C ARG A 126 1.21 -21.43 -16.87
N GLN A 127 1.79 -20.60 -16.00
CA GLN A 127 2.49 -21.10 -14.82
C GLN A 127 1.47 -21.30 -13.69
N THR A 128 1.14 -22.55 -13.41
CA THR A 128 0.34 -22.99 -12.26
C THR A 128 1.27 -23.16 -11.06
N TRP A 129 0.98 -22.51 -9.94
CA TRP A 129 1.61 -22.84 -8.65
C TRP A 129 0.76 -23.90 -7.93
N PRO A 130 1.38 -24.87 -7.23
CA PRO A 130 0.65 -25.88 -6.49
C PRO A 130 0.04 -25.26 -5.22
N LEU A 131 -1.20 -25.64 -4.95
CA LEU A 131 -1.86 -25.40 -3.66
C LEU A 131 -1.26 -26.36 -2.64
N ALA A 132 -0.71 -25.81 -1.55
CA ALA A 132 -0.43 -26.52 -0.30
C ALA A 132 -0.93 -25.63 0.84
#